data_AF-A0A2N0S4X5-F1
#
_entry.id   AF-A0A2N0S4X5-F1
#
_cell.length_a   1.000
_cell.length_b   1.000
_cell.length_c   1.000
_cell.angle_alpha   90.00
_cell.angle_beta   90.00
_cell.angle_gamma   90.00
#
_symmetry.space_group_name_H-M   'P 1'
#
loop_
_entity.id
_entity.type
_entity.pdbx_description
1 polymer ?
#
loop_
_entity_poly.entity_id
_entity_poly.type
_entity_poly.pdbx_seq_one_letter_code
_entity_poly.pdbx_strand_id
1 'polypeptide(L)'
;EYFTVDYHIIYSASYKVPVLYFNAYHGTPLTNDEIYSCLVEPSRLEDIKTAGFHGGISQQDHPTLLIPFYYLHPCETATLMKSIVNTSQPATSNSNNNNNLLREISIEGYIRSWLSLVGNVVGLKIGISYFL
;
A
#
# COMPACT_ATOMS: atom_id res chain seq x y z
N GLU A 1 20.34 9.55 14.60
CA GLU A 1 19.23 10.44 14.20
C GLU A 1 18.00 9.56 13.95
N TYR A 2 16.80 10.03 14.29
CA TYR A 2 15.56 9.25 14.14
C TYR A 2 14.44 10.15 13.62
N PHE A 3 13.51 9.56 12.90
CA PHE A 3 12.23 10.17 12.57
C PHE A 3 11.11 9.22 13.01
N THR A 4 9.92 9.75 13.24
CA THR A 4 8.72 8.99 13.60
C THR A 4 7.76 9.02 12.44
N VAL A 5 7.08 7.90 12.18
CA VAL A 5 5.99 7.84 11.19
C VAL A 5 4.77 7.21 11.84
N ASP A 6 3.66 7.92 11.78
CA ASP A 6 2.36 7.45 12.25
C ASP A 6 1.60 6.90 11.06
N TYR A 7 1.19 5.63 11.10
CA TYR A 7 0.42 4.98 10.04
C TYR A 7 -1.01 4.71 10.50
N HIS A 8 -1.98 5.16 9.72
CA HIS A 8 -3.41 4.99 9.97
C HIS A 8 -4.02 4.23 8.79
N ILE A 9 -4.67 3.10 9.08
CA ILE A 9 -5.34 2.28 8.06
C ILE A 9 -6.84 2.51 8.18
N ILE A 10 -7.46 2.99 7.10
CA ILE A 10 -8.88 3.31 7.06
C ILE A 10 -9.54 2.59 5.89
N TYR A 11 -10.71 2.00 6.11
CA TYR A 11 -11.46 1.39 5.03
C TYR A 11 -12.20 2.46 4.20
N SER A 12 -11.96 2.49 2.89
CA SER A 12 -12.73 3.32 1.98
C SER A 12 -14.00 2.61 1.54
N ALA A 13 -15.17 3.14 1.90
CA ALA A 13 -16.45 2.60 1.45
C ALA A 13 -16.65 2.71 -0.08
N SER A 14 -16.14 3.79 -0.68
CA SER A 14 -16.26 4.04 -2.13
C SER A 14 -15.43 3.07 -2.96
N TYR A 15 -14.19 2.81 -2.54
CA TYR A 15 -13.28 1.91 -3.26
C TYR A 15 -13.31 0.47 -2.77
N LYS A 16 -13.93 0.23 -1.61
CA LYS A 16 -14.05 -1.08 -0.94
C LYS A 16 -12.70 -1.73 -0.62
N VAL A 17 -11.70 -0.92 -0.27
CA VAL A 17 -10.33 -1.35 0.05
C VAL A 17 -9.80 -0.57 1.25
N PRO A 18 -8.82 -1.13 1.99
CA PRO A 18 -8.06 -0.36 2.98
C PRO A 18 -7.20 0.71 2.29
N VAL A 19 -7.07 1.85 2.96
CA VAL A 19 -6.31 3.04 2.54
C VAL A 19 -5.34 3.39 3.64
N LEU A 20 -4.08 3.60 3.26
CA LEU A 20 -3.01 3.96 4.18
C LEU A 20 -2.84 5.48 4.21
N TYR A 21 -3.04 6.06 5.39
CA TYR A 21 -2.72 7.44 5.72
C TYR A 21 -1.47 7.46 6.59
N PHE A 22 -0.67 8.51 6.48
CA PHE A 22 0.49 8.67 7.32
C PHE A 22 0.90 10.14 7.48
N ASN A 23 1.63 10.41 8.56
CA ASN A 23 2.43 11.61 8.73
C ASN A 23 3.79 11.21 9.32
N ALA A 24 4.82 11.98 8.97
CA ALA A 24 6.18 11.74 9.45
C ALA A 24 6.73 12.99 10.13
N TYR A 25 7.60 12.79 11.12
CA TYR A 25 8.10 13.84 11.99
C TYR A 25 9.58 13.66 12.31
N HIS A 26 10.33 14.76 12.34
CA HIS A 26 11.66 14.84 12.94
C HIS A 26 11.71 16.06 13.86
N GLY A 27 11.09 15.92 15.04
CA GLY A 27 10.79 17.04 15.95
C GLY A 27 9.66 17.95 15.48
N THR A 28 9.52 18.13 14.16
CA THR A 28 8.42 18.84 13.48
C THR A 28 7.90 18.00 12.29
N PRO A 29 6.70 18.27 11.77
CA PRO A 29 6.17 17.56 10.60
C PRO A 29 7.09 17.70 9.40
N LEU A 30 7.36 16.59 8.71
CA LEU A 30 8.16 16.59 7.49
C LEU A 30 7.39 17.23 6.32
N THR A 31 8.12 17.96 5.49
CA THR A 31 7.64 18.46 4.21
C THR A 31 7.47 17.35 3.18
N ASN A 32 6.82 17.66 2.06
CA ASN A 32 6.62 16.71 0.96
C ASN A 32 7.97 16.19 0.44
N ASP A 33 8.93 17.07 0.19
CA ASP A 33 10.26 16.69 -0.31
C ASP A 33 11.03 15.81 0.68
N GLU A 34 10.95 16.13 1.98
CA GLU A 34 11.56 15.32 3.03
C GLU A 34 10.95 13.92 3.08
N ILE A 35 9.62 13.79 2.99
CA ILE A 35 8.94 12.49 2.94
C ILE A 35 9.44 11.66 1.76
N TYR A 36 9.51 12.24 0.58
CA TYR A 36 10.02 11.55 -0.60
C TYR A 36 11.49 11.14 -0.43
N SER A 37 12.31 11.97 0.21
CA SER A 37 13.73 11.64 0.45
C SER A 37 13.95 10.57 1.53
N CYS A 38 13.09 10.52 2.56
CA CYS A 38 13.29 9.69 3.74
C CYS A 38 12.55 8.35 3.67
N LEU A 39 11.35 8.32 3.05
CA LEU A 39 10.46 7.16 3.09
C LEU A 39 10.40 6.38 1.77
N VAL A 40 10.66 7.04 0.65
CA VAL A 40 10.55 6.43 -0.68
C VAL A 40 11.92 5.94 -1.14
N GLU A 41 11.99 4.67 -1.55
CA GLU A 41 13.21 4.10 -2.12
C GLU A 41 13.66 4.89 -3.38
N PRO A 42 14.95 5.27 -3.51
CA PRO A 42 15.42 6.07 -4.64
C PRO A 42 15.09 5.49 -6.01
N SER A 43 15.09 4.15 -6.14
CA SER A 43 14.76 3.45 -7.38
C SER A 43 13.30 3.57 -7.80
N ARG A 44 12.40 3.94 -6.88
CA ARG A 44 10.96 4.10 -7.12
C ARG A 44 10.51 5.56 -7.11
N LEU A 45 11.43 6.48 -6.81
CA LEU A 45 11.13 7.89 -6.64
C LEU A 45 10.51 8.49 -7.91
N GLU A 46 11.11 8.21 -9.06
CA GLU A 46 10.62 8.72 -10.34
C GLU A 46 9.28 8.10 -10.70
N ASP A 47 9.11 6.79 -10.51
CA ASP A 47 7.85 6.10 -10.78
C ASP A 47 6.70 6.67 -9.95
N ILE A 48 6.93 6.91 -8.65
CA ILE A 48 5.89 7.41 -7.74
C ILE A 48 5.60 8.89 -7.99
N LYS A 49 6.62 9.70 -8.29
CA LYS A 49 6.44 11.12 -8.65
C LYS A 49 5.69 11.26 -9.97
N THR A 50 6.00 10.41 -10.95
CA THR A 50 5.42 10.48 -12.31
C THR A 50 4.05 9.79 -12.39
N ALA A 51 3.79 8.80 -11.55
CA ALA A 51 2.49 8.11 -11.48
C ALA A 51 1.33 9.03 -11.09
N GLY A 52 1.60 10.19 -10.49
CA GLY A 52 0.57 11.17 -10.13
C GLY A 52 -0.58 10.59 -9.29
N PHE A 53 -1.80 11.09 -9.52
CA PHE A 53 -3.04 10.69 -8.82
C PHE A 53 -3.37 9.18 -8.90
N HIS A 54 -2.67 8.41 -9.75
CA HIS A 54 -2.94 6.98 -9.98
C HIS A 54 -2.07 6.04 -9.13
N GLY A 55 -1.16 6.56 -8.30
CA GLY A 55 -0.34 5.73 -7.40
C GLY A 55 0.67 6.49 -6.52
N GLY A 56 0.69 7.83 -6.58
CA GLY A 56 1.58 8.69 -5.81
C GLY A 56 1.09 9.00 -4.40
N ILE A 57 2.01 9.51 -3.58
CA ILE A 57 1.70 10.07 -2.25
C ILE A 57 0.96 11.39 -2.47
N SER A 58 -0.27 11.49 -1.97
CA SER A 58 -1.13 12.67 -2.02
C SER A 58 -1.45 13.19 -0.63
N GLN A 59 -2.05 14.38 -0.51
CA GLN A 59 -2.51 14.94 0.77
C GLN A 59 -4.02 15.14 0.77
N GLN A 60 -4.66 14.87 1.89
CA GLN A 60 -6.05 15.23 2.19
C GLN A 60 -6.26 15.27 3.70
N ASP A 61 -7.43 15.75 4.14
CA ASP A 61 -7.79 15.67 5.55
C ASP A 61 -8.07 14.24 5.96
N HIS A 62 -7.54 13.85 7.12
CA HIS A 62 -7.78 12.55 7.72
C HIS A 62 -9.29 12.38 8.01
N PRO A 63 -9.95 11.30 7.54
CA PRO A 63 -11.41 11.14 7.61
C PRO A 63 -12.04 11.28 9.01
N THR A 64 -11.32 10.88 10.07
CA THR A 64 -11.79 11.02 11.45
C THR A 64 -11.18 12.17 12.25
N LEU A 65 -9.92 12.53 12.00
CA LEU A 65 -9.21 13.57 12.75
C LEU A 65 -9.38 14.97 12.15
N LEU A 66 -9.79 15.06 10.87
CA LEU A 66 -10.04 16.30 10.14
C LEU A 66 -8.83 17.25 10.13
N ILE A 67 -7.63 16.67 10.03
CA ILE A 67 -6.36 17.39 9.88
C ILE A 67 -5.56 16.82 8.72
N PRO A 68 -4.63 17.59 8.11
CA PRO A 68 -3.89 17.14 6.94
C PRO A 68 -3.05 15.89 7.21
N PHE A 69 -3.22 14.89 6.35
CA PHE A 69 -2.41 13.67 6.31
C PHE A 69 -1.96 13.40 4.88
N TYR A 70 -0.81 12.75 4.75
CA TYR A 70 -0.46 12.09 3.50
C TYR A 70 -1.23 10.78 3.38
N TYR A 71 -1.52 10.38 2.15
CA TYR A 71 -2.16 9.09 1.88
C TYR A 71 -1.79 8.55 0.51
N LEU A 72 -1.93 7.24 0.35
CA LEU A 72 -1.83 6.57 -0.94
C LEU A 72 -3.22 6.46 -1.55
N HIS A 73 -3.39 6.97 -2.77
CA HIS A 73 -4.69 6.95 -3.43
C HIS A 73 -5.12 5.50 -3.76
N PRO A 74 -6.36 5.09 -3.43
CA PRO A 74 -6.75 3.68 -3.49
C PRO A 74 -7.28 3.20 -4.86
N CYS A 75 -7.30 4.05 -5.91
CA CYS A 75 -7.97 3.71 -7.17
C CYS A 75 -7.47 2.41 -7.82
N GLU A 76 -6.15 2.19 -7.80
CA GLU A 76 -5.55 1.00 -8.40
C GLU A 76 -5.38 -0.17 -7.41
N THR A 77 -5.66 0.04 -6.12
CA THR A 77 -5.46 -0.98 -5.09
C THR A 77 -6.25 -2.24 -5.41
N ALA A 78 -7.51 -2.12 -5.83
CA ALA A 78 -8.34 -3.29 -6.15
C ALA A 78 -7.78 -4.08 -7.35
N THR A 79 -7.29 -3.37 -8.38
CA THR A 79 -6.69 -3.99 -9.58
C THR A 79 -5.42 -4.75 -9.22
N LEU A 80 -4.53 -4.12 -8.44
CA LEU A 80 -3.27 -4.72 -8.00
C LEU A 80 -3.48 -5.91 -7.07
N MET A 81 -4.46 -5.84 -6.16
CA MET A 81 -4.76 -6.97 -5.27
C MET A 81 -5.30 -8.18 -6.04
N LYS A 82 -6.09 -7.96 -7.11
CA LYS A 82 -6.57 -9.04 -7.97
C LYS A 82 -5.44 -9.75 -8.72
N SER A 83 -4.42 -9.02 -9.18
CA SER A 83 -3.30 -9.65 -9.91
C SER A 83 -2.47 -10.57 -9.00
N ILE A 84 -2.25 -10.18 -7.74
CA ILE A 84 -1.52 -11.00 -6.75
C ILE A 84 -2.21 -12.35 -6.53
N VAL A 85 -3.55 -12.36 -6.44
CA VAL A 85 -4.33 -13.60 -6.29
C VAL A 85 -4.13 -14.53 -7.50
N ASN A 86 -4.08 -13.98 -8.71
CA ASN A 86 -3.94 -14.76 -9.94
C ASN A 86 -2.52 -15.33 -10.14
N THR A 87 -1.47 -14.62 -9.69
CA THR A 87 -0.07 -15.06 -9.83
C THR A 87 0.30 -16.19 -8.86
N SER A 88 -0.50 -16.46 -7.83
CA SER A 88 -0.26 -17.56 -6.87
C SER A 88 -0.53 -18.97 -7.44
N GLN A 89 -0.79 -19.09 -8.75
CA GLN A 89 -0.88 -20.35 -9.49
C GLN A 89 0.53 -20.90 -9.73
N PRO A 90 0.90 -22.08 -9.17
CA PRO A 90 2.08 -22.77 -9.63
C PRO A 90 1.89 -23.14 -11.10
N ALA A 91 2.89 -22.89 -11.95
CA ALA A 91 2.88 -23.27 -13.37
C ALA A 91 2.82 -24.81 -13.62
N THR A 92 2.61 -25.62 -12.58
CA THR A 92 2.45 -27.07 -12.65
C THR A 92 1.00 -27.44 -12.39
N SER A 93 0.14 -27.27 -13.39
CA SER A 93 -1.19 -27.91 -13.40
C SER A 93 -1.58 -28.24 -14.84
N ASN A 94 -1.04 -29.35 -15.35
CA ASN A 94 -1.74 -30.14 -16.35
C ASN A 94 -3.00 -30.72 -15.69
N SER A 95 -4.12 -30.00 -15.74
CA SER A 95 -5.42 -30.56 -15.36
C SER A 95 -6.53 -29.88 -16.15
N ASN A 96 -7.11 -30.64 -17.09
CA ASN A 96 -8.31 -30.32 -17.84
C ASN A 96 -9.57 -30.32 -16.95
N ASN A 97 -9.60 -29.47 -15.93
CA ASN A 97 -10.78 -29.27 -15.10
C ASN A 97 -11.19 -27.80 -15.18
N ASN A 98 -12.26 -27.54 -15.93
CA ASN A 98 -12.92 -26.23 -16.12
C ASN A 98 -13.65 -25.76 -14.85
N ASN A 99 -13.00 -25.88 -13.69
CA ASN A 99 -13.51 -25.38 -12.43
C ASN A 99 -12.63 -24.19 -12.08
N ASN A 100 -12.91 -23.03 -12.69
CA ASN A 100 -12.42 -21.73 -12.23
C ASN A 100 -13.01 -21.44 -10.83
N LEU A 101 -12.63 -22.23 -9.82
CA LEU A 101 -12.84 -21.86 -8.44
C LEU A 101 -11.87 -20.71 -8.18
N LEU A 102 -12.41 -19.49 -8.14
CA LEU A 102 -11.71 -18.34 -7.58
C LEU A 102 -11.21 -18.77 -6.20
N ARG A 103 -9.91 -18.99 -6.07
CA ARG A 103 -9.31 -19.35 -4.79
C ARG A 103 -9.53 -18.17 -3.86
N GLU A 104 -10.41 -18.33 -2.89
CA GLU A 104 -10.71 -17.30 -1.91
C GLU A 104 -9.44 -17.02 -1.10
N ILE A 105 -8.93 -15.79 -1.17
CA ILE A 105 -7.83 -15.36 -0.32
C ILE A 105 -8.38 -15.15 1.10
N SER A 106 -7.71 -15.71 2.11
CA SER A 106 -8.08 -15.42 3.49
C SER A 106 -7.92 -13.92 3.77
N ILE A 107 -8.68 -13.40 4.74
CA ILE A 107 -8.55 -11.99 5.15
C ILE A 107 -7.11 -11.63 5.55
N GLU A 108 -6.42 -12.54 6.23
CA GLU A 108 -5.03 -12.37 6.61
C GLU A 108 -4.11 -12.30 5.38
N GLY A 109 -4.31 -13.18 4.41
CA GLY A 109 -3.57 -13.17 3.15
C GLY A 109 -3.78 -11.86 2.39
N TYR A 110 -5.01 -11.35 2.36
CA TYR A 110 -5.33 -10.08 1.72
C TYR A 110 -4.59 -8.92 2.41
N ILE A 111 -4.70 -8.80 3.74
CA ILE A 111 -4.06 -7.70 4.49
C ILE A 111 -2.54 -7.74 4.34
N ARG A 112 -1.94 -8.93 4.39
CA ARG A 112 -0.50 -9.13 4.21
C ARG A 112 -0.02 -8.74 2.82
N SER A 113 -0.72 -9.21 1.78
CA SER A 113 -0.41 -8.86 0.39
C SER A 113 -0.58 -7.36 0.15
N TRP A 114 -1.64 -6.77 0.71
CA TRP A 114 -1.88 -5.34 0.65
C TRP A 114 -0.77 -4.54 1.35
N LEU A 115 -0.42 -4.88 2.60
CA LEU A 115 0.68 -4.23 3.35
C LEU A 115 2.01 -4.35 2.61
N SER A 116 2.27 -5.49 1.98
CA SER A 116 3.50 -5.70 1.19
C SER A 116 3.56 -4.81 -0.06
N LEU A 117 2.40 -4.52 -0.66
CA LEU A 117 2.25 -3.65 -1.82
C LEU A 117 2.36 -2.16 -1.43
N VAL A 118 1.57 -1.71 -0.46
CA VAL A 118 1.44 -0.28 -0.13
C VAL A 118 2.41 0.19 0.95
N GLY A 119 2.75 -0.66 1.92
CA GLY A 119 3.56 -0.26 3.07
C GLY A 119 4.98 0.11 2.68
N ASN A 120 5.59 -0.68 1.81
CA ASN A 120 6.95 -0.42 1.32
C ASN A 120 7.11 0.91 0.58
N VAL A 121 6.03 1.46 0.01
CA VAL A 121 6.05 2.73 -0.72
C VAL A 121 6.32 3.90 0.23
N VAL A 122 5.88 3.80 1.49
CA VAL A 122 5.91 4.89 2.46
C VAL A 122 6.75 4.55 3.68
N GLY A 123 7.77 3.69 3.51
CA GLY A 123 8.73 3.37 4.57
C GLY A 123 8.25 2.33 5.60
N LEU A 124 7.05 1.76 5.45
CA LEU A 124 6.58 0.64 6.28
C LEU A 124 7.21 -0.66 5.77
N LYS A 125 8.48 -0.87 6.15
CA LYS A 125 9.27 -2.04 5.79
C LYS A 125 9.02 -3.18 6.78
N ILE A 126 8.12 -4.09 6.43
CA ILE A 126 7.88 -5.32 7.20
C ILE A 126 8.54 -6.47 6.45
N GLY A 127 9.54 -7.12 7.07
CA GLY A 127 10.21 -8.27 6.47
C GLY A 127 9.23 -9.41 6.21
N ILE A 128 9.36 -10.09 5.07
CA ILE A 128 8.49 -11.24 4.70
C ILE A 128 8.50 -12.35 5.76
N SER A 129 9.57 -12.44 6.55
CA SER A 129 9.73 -13.37 7.67
C SER A 129 8.74 -13.15 8.82
N TYR A 130 8.12 -11.96 8.93
CA TYR A 130 7.06 -11.72 9.92
C TYR A 130 5.69 -12.24 9.46
N PHE A 131 5.63 -12.78 8.24
CA PHE A 131 4.41 -13.23 7.63
C PHE A 131 4.46 -14.73 7.29
N LEU A 132 5.60 -15.32 6.93
CA LEU A 132 5.72 -16.78 6.73
C LEU A 132 5.67 -17.55 8.06
#